data_AF-A0A7C2S345-F1
#
_entry.id   AF-A0A7C2S345-F1
#
_cell.length_a   1.000
_cell.length_b   1.000
_cell.length_c   1.000
_cell.angle_alpha   90.00
_cell.angle_beta   90.00
_cell.angle_gamma   90.00
#
_symmetry.space_group_name_H-M   'P 1'
#
loop_
_entity.id
_entity.type
_entity.pdbx_description
1 polymer ?
#
loop_
_entity_poly.entity_id
_entity_poly.type
_entity_poly.pdbx_seq_one_letter_code
_entity_poly.pdbx_strand_id
1 'polypeptide(L)'
;DWLGPWLDGMTRLAHLARIDLDAALRARLDWGRLQELDRLAPTHLEVPSGSRIALDYGPVMDGEGLPVLAVKLQELFGLLETPRIAHGRVPVMIHMLSPAQRPVAVTQDLASFWRGPYQDVRKDLRGRYPRHPWPEDPLTATPTRRTKRAGE
;
A
#
# COMPACT_ATOMS: atom_id res chain seq x y z
N ASP A 1 -31.85 7.76 -9.07
CA ASP A 1 -30.98 8.62 -8.24
C ASP A 1 -30.35 7.86 -7.08
N TRP A 2 -29.05 8.05 -6.83
CA TRP A 2 -28.32 7.43 -5.71
C TRP A 2 -28.04 8.42 -4.58
N LEU A 3 -27.82 9.69 -4.93
CA LEU A 3 -27.51 10.76 -3.99
C LEU A 3 -28.77 11.34 -3.34
N GLY A 4 -29.92 11.32 -4.04
CA GLY A 4 -31.18 11.92 -3.60
C GLY A 4 -31.57 11.62 -2.13
N PRO A 5 -31.55 10.36 -1.67
CA PRO A 5 -31.86 10.00 -0.28
C PRO A 5 -30.93 10.62 0.77
N TRP A 6 -29.73 11.07 0.37
CA TRP A 6 -28.70 11.64 1.24
C TRP A 6 -28.73 13.18 1.28
N LEU A 7 -29.61 13.81 0.48
CA LEU A 7 -29.74 15.26 0.37
C LEU A 7 -30.81 15.85 1.29
N ASP A 8 -31.42 15.06 2.16
CA ASP A 8 -32.47 15.55 3.06
C ASP A 8 -31.97 16.72 3.92
N GLY A 9 -32.78 17.78 4.01
CA GLY A 9 -32.42 19.02 4.71
C GLY A 9 -31.28 19.84 4.08
N MET A 10 -30.76 19.48 2.90
CA MET A 10 -29.70 20.23 2.23
C MET A 10 -30.26 21.34 1.33
N THR A 11 -30.07 22.59 1.75
CA THR A 11 -30.61 23.77 1.06
C THR A 11 -29.52 24.72 0.56
N ARG A 12 -28.24 24.46 0.87
CA ARG A 12 -27.09 25.30 0.51
C ARG A 12 -25.90 24.43 0.12
N LEU A 13 -25.05 24.91 -0.79
CA LEU A 13 -23.87 24.17 -1.28
C LEU A 13 -22.93 23.73 -0.14
N ALA A 14 -22.75 24.57 0.88
CA ALA A 14 -21.94 24.25 2.05
C ALA A 14 -22.45 23.02 2.85
N HIS A 15 -23.72 22.64 2.72
CA HIS A 15 -24.25 21.45 3.38
C HIS A 15 -23.74 20.16 2.73
N LEU A 16 -23.35 20.20 1.45
CA LEU A 16 -22.86 19.01 0.74
C LEU A 16 -21.59 18.42 1.36
N ALA A 17 -20.77 19.25 2.02
CA ALA A 17 -19.59 18.78 2.75
C ALA A 17 -19.93 17.84 3.93
N ARG A 18 -21.20 17.76 4.34
CA ARG A 18 -21.68 16.86 5.40
C ARG A 18 -22.14 15.50 4.87
N ILE A 19 -22.21 15.30 3.55
CA ILE A 19 -22.64 14.04 2.95
C ILE A 19 -21.55 13.00 3.20
N ASP A 20 -21.95 11.87 3.79
CA ASP A 20 -21.12 10.67 3.80
C ASP A 20 -21.17 10.01 2.43
N LEU A 21 -20.22 10.41 1.58
CA LEU A 21 -20.16 9.93 0.20
C LEU A 21 -19.80 8.45 0.13
N ASP A 22 -18.99 7.94 1.06
CA ASP A 22 -18.62 6.52 1.11
C ASP A 22 -19.87 5.68 1.39
N ALA A 23 -20.66 6.05 2.42
CA ALA A 23 -21.90 5.36 2.74
C ALA A 23 -22.92 5.44 1.59
N ALA A 24 -23.03 6.61 0.93
CA ALA A 24 -23.93 6.79 -0.20
C ALA A 24 -23.56 5.95 -1.43
N LEU A 25 -22.25 5.82 -1.72
CA LEU A 25 -21.77 4.99 -2.82
C LEU A 25 -21.88 3.51 -2.49
N ARG A 26 -21.56 3.10 -1.24
CA ARG A 26 -21.69 1.72 -0.77
C ARG A 26 -23.13 1.23 -0.76
N ALA A 27 -24.09 2.10 -0.45
CA ALA A 27 -25.52 1.77 -0.50
C ALA A 27 -26.02 1.38 -1.91
N ARG A 28 -25.21 1.62 -2.97
CA ARG A 28 -25.52 1.16 -4.33
C ARG A 28 -25.18 -0.30 -4.57
N LEU A 29 -24.45 -0.93 -3.66
CA LEU A 29 -24.02 -2.31 -3.75
C LEU A 29 -24.84 -3.13 -2.76
N ASP A 30 -25.32 -4.30 -3.20
CA ASP A 30 -25.83 -5.28 -2.25
C ASP A 30 -24.70 -5.82 -1.36
N TRP A 31 -25.08 -6.50 -0.29
CA TRP A 31 -24.13 -7.02 0.69
C TRP A 31 -23.08 -7.96 0.08
N GLY A 32 -23.47 -8.80 -0.89
CA GLY A 32 -22.56 -9.71 -1.57
C GLY A 32 -21.51 -8.94 -2.39
N ARG A 33 -21.94 -7.91 -3.11
CA ARG A 33 -21.06 -7.02 -3.89
C ARG A 33 -20.13 -6.19 -3.01
N LEU A 34 -20.58 -5.78 -1.82
CA LEU A 34 -19.71 -5.09 -0.86
C LEU A 34 -18.58 -6.00 -0.39
N GLN A 35 -18.89 -7.25 -0.01
CA GLN A 35 -17.86 -8.21 0.37
C GLN A 35 -16.92 -8.54 -0.79
N GLU A 36 -17.46 -8.65 -2.00
CA GLU A 36 -16.63 -8.87 -3.18
C GLU A 36 -15.70 -7.69 -3.45
N LEU A 37 -16.19 -6.45 -3.34
CA LEU A 37 -15.38 -5.24 -3.47
C LEU A 37 -14.23 -5.23 -2.45
N ASP A 38 -14.53 -5.43 -1.16
CA ASP A 38 -13.53 -5.39 -0.10
C ASP A 38 -12.44 -6.47 -0.29
N ARG A 39 -12.80 -7.62 -0.88
CA ARG A 39 -11.87 -8.73 -1.17
C ARG A 39 -11.07 -8.52 -2.45
N LEU A 40 -11.68 -7.97 -3.50
CA LEU A 40 -11.03 -7.78 -4.81
C LEU A 40 -10.16 -6.53 -4.85
N ALA A 41 -10.62 -5.45 -4.21
CA ALA A 41 -9.98 -4.15 -4.17
C ALA A 41 -9.87 -3.68 -2.70
N PRO A 42 -9.03 -4.35 -1.89
CA PRO A 42 -8.89 -3.99 -0.48
C PRO A 42 -8.31 -2.58 -0.33
N THR A 43 -8.71 -1.88 0.73
CA THR A 43 -8.18 -0.54 1.02
C THR A 43 -6.74 -0.59 1.53
N HIS A 44 -6.33 -1.71 2.14
CA HIS A 44 -5.01 -1.89 2.74
C HIS A 44 -4.48 -3.30 2.49
N LEU A 45 -3.16 -3.44 2.45
CA LEU A 45 -2.47 -4.73 2.52
C LEU A 45 -1.65 -4.83 3.79
N GLU A 46 -1.64 -6.02 4.38
CA GLU A 46 -0.69 -6.36 5.44
C GLU A 46 0.63 -6.77 4.80
N VAL A 47 1.74 -6.18 5.27
CA VAL A 47 3.09 -6.52 4.84
C VAL A 47 3.78 -7.38 5.91
N PRO A 48 4.89 -8.09 5.61
CA PRO A 48 5.49 -9.06 6.54
C PRO A 48 5.81 -8.54 7.95
N SER A 49 6.02 -7.23 8.11
CA SER A 49 6.21 -6.61 9.44
C SER A 49 4.94 -6.60 10.32
N GLY A 50 3.78 -7.01 9.78
CA GLY A 50 2.44 -6.88 10.39
C GLY A 50 1.80 -5.50 10.18
N SER A 51 2.47 -4.57 9.49
CA SER A 51 1.89 -3.26 9.20
C SER A 51 0.79 -3.37 8.14
N ARG A 52 -0.32 -2.64 8.36
CA ARG A 52 -1.37 -2.43 7.36
C ARG A 52 -1.09 -1.15 6.59
N ILE A 53 -0.80 -1.27 5.31
CA ILE A 53 -0.41 -0.16 4.43
C ILE A 53 -1.56 0.12 3.46
N ALA A 54 -1.96 1.38 3.36
CA ALA A 54 -3.01 1.81 2.44
C ALA A 54 -2.56 1.61 0.99
N LEU A 55 -3.49 1.14 0.16
CA LEU A 55 -3.32 1.10 -1.29
C LEU A 55 -3.84 2.41 -1.89
N ASP A 56 -3.02 3.03 -2.73
CA ASP A 56 -3.44 4.17 -3.54
C ASP A 56 -3.91 3.68 -4.91
N TYR A 57 -5.20 3.87 -5.18
CA TYR A 57 -5.84 3.51 -6.44
C TYR A 57 -5.89 4.67 -7.44
N GLY A 58 -5.43 5.87 -7.08
CA GLY A 58 -5.44 7.06 -7.94
C GLY A 58 -4.91 6.79 -9.36
N PRO A 59 -3.72 6.17 -9.51
CA PRO A 59 -3.17 5.85 -10.84
C PRO A 59 -4.07 4.94 -11.69
N VAL A 60 -4.87 4.07 -11.06
CA VAL A 60 -5.83 3.20 -11.78
C VAL A 60 -7.04 4.01 -12.24
N MET A 61 -7.52 4.95 -11.40
CA MET A 61 -8.67 5.80 -11.72
C MET A 61 -8.40 6.74 -12.88
N ASP A 62 -7.16 7.19 -13.03
CA ASP A 62 -6.71 8.03 -14.15
C ASP A 62 -6.42 7.19 -15.42
N GLY A 63 -6.43 5.86 -15.32
CA GLY A 63 -6.13 4.94 -16.42
C GLY A 63 -4.64 4.80 -16.74
N GLU A 64 -3.77 5.29 -15.86
CA GLU A 64 -2.33 5.46 -16.12
C GLU A 64 -1.45 4.42 -15.42
N GLY A 65 -2.00 3.55 -14.54
CA GLY A 65 -1.15 2.61 -13.81
C GLY A 65 -1.84 1.53 -12.98
N LEU A 66 -1.10 1.08 -11.96
CA LEU A 66 -1.47 0.02 -11.03
C LEU A 66 -1.72 0.60 -9.63
N PRO A 67 -2.44 -0.12 -8.74
CA PRO A 67 -2.55 0.26 -7.34
C PRO A 67 -1.16 0.35 -6.70
N VAL A 68 -0.89 1.43 -5.97
CA VAL A 68 0.42 1.72 -5.39
C VAL A 68 0.44 1.34 -3.91
N LEU A 69 1.46 0.58 -3.52
CA LEU A 69 1.79 0.26 -2.14
C LEU A 69 3.07 1.02 -1.73
N ALA A 70 2.90 2.15 -1.05
CA ALA A 70 4.02 2.96 -0.55
C ALA A 70 4.45 2.47 0.83
N VAL A 71 5.61 1.80 0.91
CA VAL A 71 6.02 1.03 2.10
C VAL A 71 7.51 1.14 2.34
N LYS A 72 7.92 1.16 3.61
CA LYS A 72 9.34 1.16 3.97
C LYS A 72 9.99 -0.15 3.52
N LEU A 73 11.16 -0.04 2.89
CA LEU A 73 11.88 -1.20 2.35
C LEU A 73 12.06 -2.32 3.39
N GLN A 74 12.44 -1.96 4.61
CA GLN A 74 12.69 -2.95 5.68
C GLN A 74 11.44 -3.71 6.17
N GLU A 75 10.24 -3.23 5.82
CA GLU A 75 8.99 -3.92 6.16
C GLU A 75 8.65 -5.02 5.15
N LEU A 76 9.35 -5.06 4.01
CA LEU A 76 9.20 -6.05 2.94
C LEU A 76 10.21 -7.20 3.03
N PHE A 77 11.13 -7.20 4.00
CA PHE A 77 12.04 -8.33 4.17
C PHE A 77 11.25 -9.63 4.39
N GLY A 78 11.73 -10.72 3.79
CA GLY A 78 11.01 -11.99 3.75
C GLY A 78 9.87 -12.06 2.73
N LEU A 79 9.51 -10.98 2.03
CA LEU A 79 8.50 -11.03 0.96
C LEU A 79 9.16 -11.36 -0.38
N LEU A 80 8.92 -12.57 -0.89
CA LEU A 80 9.54 -13.05 -2.14
C LEU A 80 8.84 -12.48 -3.39
N GLU A 81 7.51 -12.46 -3.39
CA GLU A 81 6.71 -12.11 -4.56
C GLU A 81 5.96 -10.79 -4.37
N THR A 82 5.75 -10.07 -5.47
CA THR A 82 4.91 -8.86 -5.46
C THR A 82 3.49 -9.23 -5.06
N PRO A 83 2.90 -8.57 -4.04
CA PRO A 83 1.49 -8.77 -3.71
C PRO A 83 0.58 -8.49 -4.90
N ARG A 84 -0.47 -9.29 -5.03
CA ARG A 84 -1.47 -9.15 -6.09
C ARG A 84 -2.86 -9.09 -5.50
N ILE A 85 -3.67 -8.17 -6.01
CA ILE A 85 -5.10 -8.03 -5.66
C ILE A 85 -5.98 -8.62 -6.77
N ALA A 86 -7.29 -8.49 -6.64
CA ALA A 86 -8.27 -8.97 -7.61
C ALA A 86 -8.09 -10.46 -7.99
N HIS A 87 -7.88 -11.32 -6.98
CA HIS A 87 -7.54 -12.75 -7.16
C HIS A 87 -6.24 -13.03 -7.89
N GLY A 88 -5.17 -12.31 -7.54
CA GLY A 88 -3.86 -12.55 -8.14
C GLY A 88 -3.70 -11.94 -9.54
N ARG A 89 -4.75 -11.33 -10.10
CA ARG A 89 -4.74 -10.80 -11.47
C ARG A 89 -3.95 -9.49 -11.58
N VAL A 90 -4.07 -8.62 -10.58
CA VAL A 90 -3.49 -7.27 -10.62
C VAL A 90 -2.33 -7.17 -9.63
N PRO A 91 -1.07 -7.04 -10.09
CA PRO A 91 0.05 -6.76 -9.19
C PRO A 91 -0.05 -5.34 -8.64
N VAL A 92 0.45 -5.14 -7.42
CA VAL A 92 0.62 -3.79 -6.87
C VAL A 92 1.97 -3.21 -7.29
N MET A 93 2.00 -1.92 -7.59
CA MET A 93 3.24 -1.17 -7.78
C MET A 93 3.82 -0.85 -6.40
N ILE A 94 5.01 -1.36 -6.10
CA ILE A 94 5.67 -1.13 -4.82
C ILE A 94 6.52 0.14 -4.91
N HIS A 95 6.14 1.16 -4.16
CA HIS A 95 6.96 2.34 -3.93
C HIS A 95 7.74 2.12 -2.64
N MET A 96 8.99 1.68 -2.78
CA MET A 96 9.86 1.44 -1.64
C MET A 96 10.35 2.77 -1.07
N LEU A 97 10.22 2.90 0.25
CA LEU A 97 10.59 4.09 0.98
C LEU A 97 11.77 3.82 1.91
N SER A 98 12.58 4.85 2.11
CA SER A 98 13.57 4.89 3.18
C SER A 98 12.90 4.99 4.55
N PRO A 99 13.65 4.82 5.66
CA PRO A 99 13.13 5.07 7.00
C PRO A 99 12.49 6.45 7.19
N ALA A 100 13.00 7.46 6.48
CA ALA A 100 12.49 8.84 6.47
C ALA A 100 11.36 9.07 5.45
N GLN A 101 10.73 8.01 4.94
CA GLN A 101 9.61 8.08 3.99
C GLN A 101 9.94 8.76 2.66
N ARG A 102 11.21 8.67 2.22
CA ARG A 102 11.63 9.15 0.90
C ARG A 102 11.66 7.98 -0.09
N PRO A 103 11.17 8.14 -1.33
CA PRO A 103 11.28 7.09 -2.35
C PRO A 103 12.73 6.66 -2.59
N VAL A 104 12.96 5.36 -2.69
CA VAL A 104 14.29 4.77 -2.96
C VAL A 104 14.29 3.81 -4.15
N ALA A 105 13.15 3.16 -4.42
CA ALA A 105 12.95 2.31 -5.57
C ALA A 105 11.46 2.19 -5.88
N VAL A 106 11.15 1.89 -7.13
CA VAL A 106 9.81 1.57 -7.61
C VAL A 106 9.89 0.26 -8.38
N THR A 107 9.03 -0.70 -8.08
CA THR A 107 9.01 -1.98 -8.80
C THR A 107 7.63 -2.63 -8.80
N GLN A 108 7.32 -3.33 -9.89
CA GLN A 108 6.21 -4.28 -9.99
C GLN A 108 6.69 -5.74 -9.90
N ASP A 109 8.00 -5.96 -9.88
CA ASP A 109 8.65 -7.27 -9.74
C ASP A 109 9.63 -7.22 -8.56
N LEU A 110 9.10 -7.62 -7.39
CA LEU A 110 9.83 -7.65 -6.15
C LEU A 110 10.94 -8.72 -6.16
N ALA A 111 10.69 -9.86 -6.81
CA ALA A 111 11.65 -10.95 -6.88
C ALA A 111 12.91 -10.53 -7.65
N SER A 112 12.74 -9.85 -8.79
CA SER A 112 13.86 -9.29 -9.56
C SER A 112 14.57 -8.15 -8.81
N PHE A 113 13.83 -7.32 -8.08
CA PHE A 113 14.42 -6.26 -7.25
C PHE A 113 15.41 -6.83 -6.22
N TRP A 114 15.04 -7.90 -5.51
CA TRP A 114 15.91 -8.51 -4.49
C TRP A 114 17.19 -9.10 -5.08
N ARG A 115 17.12 -9.66 -6.30
CA ARG A 115 18.28 -10.32 -6.95
C ARG A 115 19.29 -9.33 -7.54
N GLY A 116 18.90 -8.08 -7.79
CA GLY A 116 19.77 -7.10 -8.43
C GLY A 116 19.76 -5.74 -7.73
N PRO A 117 18.80 -4.85 -8.06
CA PRO A 117 18.78 -3.46 -7.59
C PRO A 117 18.93 -3.26 -6.08
N TYR A 118 18.47 -4.22 -5.27
CA TYR A 118 18.58 -4.16 -3.81
C TYR A 118 20.02 -3.91 -3.34
N GLN A 119 21.04 -4.49 -3.98
CA GLN A 119 22.41 -4.39 -3.47
C GLN A 119 22.94 -2.95 -3.51
N ASP A 120 22.55 -2.16 -4.50
CA ASP A 120 22.96 -0.76 -4.59
C ASP A 120 22.12 0.14 -3.67
N VAL A 121 20.81 -0.09 -3.59
CA VAL A 121 19.92 0.57 -2.63
C VAL A 121 20.40 0.32 -1.19
N ARG A 122 20.81 -0.91 -0.88
CA ARG A 122 21.35 -1.32 0.41
C ARG A 122 22.64 -0.57 0.76
N LYS A 123 23.59 -0.45 -0.17
CA LYS A 123 24.87 0.28 0.07
C LYS A 123 24.60 1.73 0.47
N ASP A 124 23.72 2.38 -0.27
CA ASP A 124 23.34 3.77 -0.05
C ASP A 124 22.57 3.95 1.28
N LEU A 125 21.54 3.14 1.52
CA LEU A 125 20.74 3.21 2.76
C LEU A 125 21.56 2.88 4.00
N ARG A 126 22.54 1.98 3.90
CA ARG A 126 23.46 1.67 5.01
C ARG A 126 24.29 2.87 5.41
N GLY A 127 24.72 3.70 4.45
CA GLY A 127 25.43 4.95 4.72
C GLY A 127 24.52 6.01 5.37
N ARG A 128 23.33 6.22 4.79
CA ARG A 128 22.39 7.26 5.26
C ARG A 128 21.66 6.90 6.56
N TYR A 129 21.42 5.62 6.81
CA TYR A 129 20.61 5.13 7.93
C TYR A 129 21.27 3.94 8.67
N PRO A 130 22.44 4.13 9.32
CA PRO A 130 23.23 3.03 9.89
C PRO A 130 22.54 2.27 11.04
N ARG A 131 21.56 2.90 11.72
CA ARG A 131 20.77 2.30 12.82
C ARG A 131 19.64 1.37 12.36
N HIS A 132 19.43 1.21 11.05
CA HIS A 132 18.41 0.32 10.48
C HIS A 132 19.01 -1.00 9.96
N PRO A 133 18.21 -2.08 9.88
CA PRO A 133 18.64 -3.35 9.33
C PRO A 133 18.73 -3.30 7.79
N TRP A 134 19.92 -3.61 7.27
CA TRP A 134 20.22 -3.67 5.84
C TRP A 134 20.96 -4.99 5.53
N PRO A 135 20.24 -6.13 5.64
CA PRO A 135 20.81 -7.48 5.56
C PRO A 135 21.46 -7.75 4.20
N GLU A 136 22.37 -8.71 4.15
CA GLU A 136 22.90 -9.21 2.87
C GLU A 136 21.85 -10.01 2.11
N ASP A 137 21.15 -10.86 2.85
CA ASP A 137 20.02 -11.63 2.36
C ASP A 137 18.70 -11.01 2.87
N PRO A 138 17.96 -10.28 2.01
CA PRO A 138 16.67 -9.69 2.37
C PRO A 138 15.53 -10.71 2.45
N LEU A 139 15.72 -11.93 1.91
CA LEU A 139 14.67 -12.95 1.83
C LEU A 139 14.53 -13.76 3.13
N THR A 140 15.56 -13.80 3.97
CA THR A 140 15.55 -14.50 5.26
C THR A 140 15.57 -13.55 6.46
N ALA A 141 15.69 -12.24 6.22
CA ALA A 141 15.75 -11.25 7.28
C ALA A 141 14.39 -10.99 7.91
N THR A 142 14.38 -10.77 9.23
CA THR A 142 13.18 -10.41 9.97
C THR A 142 12.67 -9.03 9.53
N PRO A 143 11.42 -8.94 9.04
CA PRO A 143 10.82 -7.66 8.68
C PRO A 143 10.57 -6.82 9.93
N THR A 144 10.75 -5.50 9.82
CA THR A 144 10.49 -4.60 10.95
C THR A 144 10.13 -3.21 10.51
N ARG A 145 9.19 -2.58 11.21
CA ARG A 145 8.91 -1.14 11.07
C ARG A 145 9.93 -0.27 11.82
N ARG A 146 10.68 -0.87 12.75
CA ARG A 146 11.48 -0.17 13.78
C ARG A 146 12.98 -0.14 13.44
N THR A 147 13.74 0.58 14.26
CA THR A 147 15.22 0.58 14.23
C THR A 147 15.78 -0.67 14.93
N LYS A 148 17.08 -0.96 14.75
CA LYS A 148 17.77 -2.11 15.35
C LYS A 148 17.71 -2.20 16.89
N ARG A 149 17.32 -1.14 17.60
CA ARG A 149 17.34 -1.07 19.08
C ARG A 149 15.98 -1.30 19.75
N ALA A 150 14.95 -1.69 19.01
CA ALA A 150 13.60 -1.87 19.55
C ALA A 150 13.16 -3.35 19.57
N GLY A 151 14.12 -4.27 19.54
CA GLY A 151 13.95 -5.71 19.60
C GLY A 151 15.03 -6.32 20.51
N GLU A 152 15.01 -5.90 21.78
CA GLU A 152 15.49 -6.61 22.97
C GLU A 152 14.61 -6.15 24.14
#